data_AF-T0PSP1-F1
#
_entry.id   AF-T0PSP1-F1
#
_cell.length_a   1.000
_cell.length_b   1.000
_cell.length_c   1.000
_cell.angle_alpha   90.00
_cell.angle_beta   90.00
_cell.angle_gamma   90.00
#
_symmetry.space_group_name_H-M   'P 1'
#
loop_
_entity.id
_entity.type
_entity.pdbx_description
1 polymer ?
#
loop_
_entity_poly.entity_id
_entity_poly.type
_entity_poly.pdbx_seq_one_letter_code
_entity_poly.pdbx_strand_id
1 'polypeptide(L)'
;MFGLNTFASLLVAAQQCAMAPQASIHVAEPVKFDLTYDGSAPLAASIYNPANTFVAVHFASLNVPKGGKLTLTSFDGVDSVTFAGGESKTNFFADWLTAGKGGVKITYDGPDFKPAAGADDKPAPIFTIDKYMAGKKGAVLESLCGDDKSKPAPCYATSEPAKTKTGKAVARLFIGGEYPCTGWLVGSEGHLLTNNHCIGSADAAKNVQVELGAECATCDDPLNQEPFECKGTIVATDVAFVATDVGADFTLVKLNLKANVDLAKYGYLQMRPDGPKLNEEIAILGHPAGWPKRFAIVGQNGKPGVVTNTSIESCQPDEFGYELDTQGGNSGSPVISTKDSSVVGIHNCGGCPDGPNGGIKINKVVDILKKLNSLPKDSIVGDKPAC
;
A
#
# COMPACT_ATOMS: atom_id res chain seq x y z
N MET A 1 32.99 35.50 55.08
CA MET A 1 32.46 34.21 54.60
C MET A 1 31.60 34.48 53.38
N PHE A 2 31.87 33.77 52.29
CA PHE A 2 31.30 33.96 50.96
C PHE A 2 29.76 33.81 50.95
N GLY A 3 29.04 34.78 50.38
CA GLY A 3 27.62 34.66 50.05
C GLY A 3 27.45 34.54 48.54
N LEU A 4 26.98 33.37 48.08
CA LEU A 4 26.75 33.01 46.68
C LEU A 4 25.72 33.93 45.99
N ASN A 5 26.07 34.45 44.81
CA ASN A 5 25.10 34.96 43.84
C ASN A 5 24.48 33.77 43.09
N THR A 6 23.18 33.55 43.26
CA THR A 6 22.43 32.54 42.49
C THR A 6 21.86 33.20 41.23
N PHE A 7 22.44 32.88 40.07
CA PHE A 7 21.84 33.17 38.77
C PHE A 7 20.69 32.17 38.54
N ALA A 8 19.45 32.66 38.51
CA ALA A 8 18.30 31.86 38.09
C ALA A 8 18.28 31.81 36.56
N SER A 9 18.74 30.70 35.99
CA SER A 9 18.56 30.35 34.59
C SER A 9 17.11 29.97 34.35
N LEU A 10 16.35 30.85 33.68
CA LEU A 10 15.03 30.54 33.12
C LEU A 10 15.23 29.53 31.98
N LEU A 11 14.93 28.26 32.24
CA LEU A 11 14.71 27.25 31.22
C LEU A 11 13.41 27.60 30.48
N VAL A 12 13.53 28.18 29.29
CA VAL A 12 12.44 28.22 28.33
C VAL A 12 12.28 26.79 27.82
N ALA A 13 11.28 26.07 28.32
CA ALA A 13 10.88 24.80 27.73
C ALA A 13 10.42 25.08 26.30
N ALA A 14 11.23 24.66 25.32
CA ALA A 14 10.79 24.61 23.93
C ALA A 14 9.62 23.63 23.87
N GLN A 15 8.42 24.17 23.77
CA GLN A 15 7.22 23.40 23.53
C GLN A 15 7.33 22.88 22.09
N GLN A 16 7.91 21.69 21.93
CA GLN A 16 7.80 20.95 20.68
C GLN A 16 6.30 20.73 20.45
N CYS A 17 5.75 21.42 19.44
CA CYS A 17 4.47 21.01 18.87
C CYS A 17 4.66 19.56 18.43
N ALA A 18 4.11 18.61 19.20
CA ALA A 18 4.02 17.24 18.75
C ALA A 18 3.09 17.26 17.53
N MET A 19 3.66 17.04 16.34
CA MET A 19 2.87 16.83 15.13
C MET A 19 1.93 15.65 15.39
N ALA A 20 0.65 15.81 15.04
CA ALA A 20 -0.31 14.72 15.20
C ALA A 20 0.15 13.52 14.37
N PRO A 21 0.05 12.28 14.89
CA PRO A 21 0.42 11.11 14.13
C PRO A 21 -0.43 11.02 12.85
N GLN A 22 0.20 10.81 11.70
CA GLN A 22 -0.52 10.51 10.47
C GLN A 22 -1.29 9.21 10.64
N ALA A 23 -2.62 9.30 10.61
CA ALA A 23 -3.50 8.14 10.66
C ALA A 23 -3.84 7.67 9.24
N SER A 24 -3.61 6.39 8.96
CA SER A 24 -4.15 5.75 7.77
C SER A 24 -5.65 5.51 7.92
N ILE A 25 -6.39 5.55 6.82
CA ILE A 25 -7.81 5.15 6.83
C ILE A 25 -7.92 3.64 7.01
N HIS A 26 -8.92 3.20 7.77
CA HIS A 26 -9.25 1.79 7.87
C HIS A 26 -10.35 1.46 6.85
N VAL A 27 -10.09 0.47 6.00
CA VAL A 27 -11.01 -0.01 4.96
C VAL A 27 -11.44 -1.45 5.20
N ALA A 28 -10.96 -2.06 6.28
CA ALA A 28 -11.48 -3.31 6.81
C ALA A 28 -11.48 -3.29 8.33
N GLU A 29 -12.32 -4.15 8.92
CA GLU A 29 -12.34 -4.40 10.34
C GLU A 29 -12.04 -5.88 10.63
N PRO A 30 -11.28 -6.18 11.69
CA PRO A 30 -11.02 -7.56 12.08
C PRO A 30 -12.29 -8.19 12.68
N VAL A 31 -12.68 -9.34 12.14
CA VAL A 31 -13.75 -10.18 12.69
C VAL A 31 -13.14 -11.50 13.13
N LYS A 32 -13.31 -11.81 14.41
CA LYS A 32 -12.88 -13.07 15.00
C LYS A 32 -13.59 -14.25 14.32
N PHE A 33 -12.82 -15.25 13.91
CA PHE A 33 -13.33 -16.44 13.23
C PHE A 33 -12.41 -17.63 13.53
N ASP A 34 -12.70 -18.33 14.62
CA ASP A 34 -11.92 -19.49 15.07
C ASP A 34 -12.31 -20.74 14.28
N LEU A 35 -11.56 -21.07 13.23
CA LEU A 35 -11.74 -22.29 12.45
C LEU A 35 -10.43 -23.08 12.36
N THR A 36 -10.38 -24.21 13.06
CA THR A 36 -9.28 -25.18 12.95
C THR A 36 -9.78 -26.41 12.21
N TYR A 37 -9.00 -26.87 11.23
CA TYR A 37 -9.32 -28.05 10.44
C TYR A 37 -8.12 -28.98 10.40
N ASP A 38 -8.34 -30.24 10.76
CA ASP A 38 -7.32 -31.29 10.85
C ASP A 38 -7.43 -32.34 9.74
N GLY A 39 -8.44 -32.27 8.87
CA GLY A 39 -8.65 -33.25 7.81
C GLY A 39 -9.46 -34.48 8.21
N SER A 40 -10.13 -34.49 9.37
CA SER A 40 -10.86 -35.67 9.86
C SER A 40 -12.21 -35.94 9.17
N ALA A 41 -12.75 -34.95 8.44
CA ALA A 41 -14.05 -35.01 7.77
C ALA A 41 -14.10 -34.01 6.60
N PRO A 42 -14.99 -34.18 5.60
CA PRO A 42 -15.15 -33.19 4.53
C PRO A 42 -15.39 -31.77 5.05
N LEU A 43 -14.67 -30.78 4.51
CA LEU A 43 -14.82 -29.38 4.92
C LEU A 43 -15.96 -28.68 4.15
N ALA A 44 -16.93 -28.16 4.90
CA ALA A 44 -17.96 -27.26 4.41
C ALA A 44 -18.04 -26.00 5.29
N ALA A 45 -17.06 -25.11 5.14
CA ALA A 45 -17.00 -23.85 5.87
C ALA A 45 -17.12 -22.64 4.93
N SER A 46 -17.63 -21.54 5.47
CA SER A 46 -17.76 -20.29 4.74
C SER A 46 -17.75 -19.10 5.68
N ILE A 47 -17.17 -18.01 5.20
CA ILE A 47 -17.31 -16.68 5.80
C ILE A 47 -18.41 -15.97 5.03
N TYR A 48 -19.46 -15.53 5.72
CA TYR A 48 -20.56 -14.78 5.10
C TYR A 48 -20.92 -13.56 5.93
N ASN A 49 -20.86 -12.41 5.28
CA ASN A 49 -21.42 -11.16 5.75
C ASN A 49 -21.81 -10.32 4.52
N PRO A 50 -23.12 -10.07 4.29
CA PRO A 50 -23.59 -9.36 3.10
C PRO A 50 -23.08 -7.92 2.97
N ALA A 51 -22.55 -7.33 4.05
CA ALA A 51 -21.95 -6.01 4.02
C ALA A 51 -20.47 -6.00 3.59
N ASN A 52 -19.83 -7.17 3.45
CA ASN A 52 -18.43 -7.24 3.02
C ASN A 52 -18.32 -6.77 1.57
N THR A 53 -17.42 -5.82 1.30
CA THR A 53 -16.99 -5.47 -0.06
C THR A 53 -15.86 -6.38 -0.54
N PHE A 54 -14.97 -6.78 0.36
CA PHE A 54 -13.94 -7.79 0.16
C PHE A 54 -13.66 -8.55 1.46
N VAL A 55 -12.89 -9.63 1.39
CA VAL A 55 -12.50 -10.45 2.56
C VAL A 55 -11.02 -10.79 2.48
N ALA A 56 -10.27 -10.58 3.56
CA ALA A 56 -8.91 -11.11 3.71
C ALA A 56 -8.83 -12.05 4.91
N VAL A 57 -8.51 -13.33 4.67
CA VAL A 57 -8.47 -14.36 5.71
C VAL A 57 -7.09 -14.39 6.34
N HIS A 58 -7.02 -14.33 7.67
CA HIS A 58 -5.78 -14.54 8.42
C HIS A 58 -5.65 -16.00 8.83
N PHE A 59 -4.50 -16.59 8.56
CA PHE A 59 -4.14 -17.91 9.06
C PHE A 59 -3.14 -17.76 10.19
N ALA A 60 -3.53 -18.20 11.39
CA ALA A 60 -2.57 -18.44 12.46
C ALA A 60 -1.57 -19.54 12.05
N SER A 61 -2.07 -20.59 11.39
CA SER A 61 -1.23 -21.62 10.76
C SER A 61 -1.88 -22.23 9.52
N LEU A 62 -1.04 -22.66 8.59
CA LEU A 62 -1.39 -23.43 7.39
C LEU A 62 -0.30 -24.48 7.17
N ASN A 63 -0.70 -25.72 6.97
CA ASN A 63 0.14 -26.89 6.72
C ASN A 63 -0.59 -27.84 5.76
N VAL A 64 -0.64 -27.51 4.48
CA VAL A 64 -1.36 -28.32 3.49
C VAL A 64 -0.57 -29.62 3.25
N PRO A 65 -1.13 -30.82 3.54
CA PRO A 65 -0.44 -32.08 3.29
C PRO A 65 -0.12 -32.28 1.80
N LYS A 66 0.91 -33.07 1.49
CA LYS A 66 1.20 -33.44 0.09
C LYS A 66 -0.03 -34.10 -0.54
N GLY A 67 -0.38 -33.67 -1.76
CA GLY A 67 -1.58 -34.12 -2.46
C GLY A 67 -2.87 -33.43 -2.01
N GLY A 68 -2.82 -32.56 -1.00
CA GLY A 68 -3.92 -31.69 -0.61
C GLY A 68 -3.97 -30.37 -1.38
N LYS A 69 -5.10 -29.69 -1.29
CA LYS A 69 -5.38 -28.39 -1.89
C LYS A 69 -6.42 -27.66 -1.04
N LEU A 70 -6.01 -26.57 -0.40
CA LEU A 70 -6.93 -25.64 0.25
C LEU A 70 -7.29 -24.53 -0.74
N THR A 71 -8.57 -24.23 -0.89
CA THR A 71 -9.06 -23.17 -1.78
C THR A 71 -10.02 -22.26 -1.02
N LEU A 72 -9.78 -20.95 -1.10
CA LEU A 72 -10.72 -19.91 -0.75
C LEU A 72 -11.32 -19.37 -2.05
N THR A 73 -12.64 -19.28 -2.14
CA THR A 73 -13.32 -18.80 -3.37
C THR A 73 -14.43 -17.84 -3.00
N SER A 74 -14.50 -16.69 -3.65
CA SER A 74 -15.63 -15.77 -3.53
C SER A 74 -16.95 -16.47 -3.89
N PHE A 75 -18.05 -16.09 -3.26
CA PHE A 75 -19.35 -16.77 -3.47
C PHE A 75 -19.91 -16.66 -4.89
N ASP A 76 -19.48 -15.68 -5.67
CA ASP A 76 -19.79 -15.58 -7.10
C ASP A 76 -18.85 -16.42 -7.99
N GLY A 77 -17.78 -16.99 -7.42
CA GLY A 77 -16.80 -17.79 -8.12
C GLY A 77 -15.80 -17.00 -8.97
N VAL A 78 -15.80 -15.67 -8.90
CA VAL A 78 -14.97 -14.79 -9.73
C VAL A 78 -13.52 -14.72 -9.23
N ASP A 79 -13.31 -14.85 -7.93
CA ASP A 79 -12.01 -14.67 -7.30
C ASP A 79 -11.67 -15.87 -6.40
N SER A 80 -10.41 -16.29 -6.40
CA SER A 80 -9.98 -17.41 -5.57
C SER A 80 -8.48 -17.38 -5.27
N VAL A 81 -8.12 -17.95 -4.13
CA VAL A 81 -6.73 -18.24 -3.77
C VAL A 81 -6.62 -19.71 -3.39
N THR A 82 -5.56 -20.35 -3.85
CA THR A 82 -5.27 -21.76 -3.63
C THR A 82 -3.94 -21.89 -2.91
N PHE A 83 -3.89 -22.80 -1.94
CA PHE A 83 -2.67 -23.30 -1.33
C PHE A 83 -2.48 -24.77 -1.70
N ALA A 84 -1.34 -25.08 -2.31
CA ALA A 84 -1.01 -26.40 -2.81
C ALA A 84 -0.42 -27.30 -1.71
N GLY A 85 -0.50 -28.61 -1.92
CA GLY A 85 0.07 -29.60 -1.03
C GLY A 85 1.57 -29.45 -0.85
N GLY A 86 2.02 -29.42 0.41
CA GLY A 86 3.39 -29.14 0.81
C GLY A 86 3.63 -27.69 1.27
N GLU A 87 2.68 -26.77 1.07
CA GLU A 87 2.79 -25.41 1.61
C GLU A 87 2.61 -25.39 3.13
N SER A 88 3.52 -24.68 3.81
CA SER A 88 3.41 -24.39 5.25
C SER A 88 3.73 -22.93 5.51
N LYS A 89 2.86 -22.24 6.25
CA LYS A 89 2.94 -20.81 6.59
C LYS A 89 2.29 -20.56 7.94
N THR A 90 2.70 -19.49 8.61
CA THR A 90 2.15 -19.09 9.93
C THR A 90 1.99 -17.59 9.99
N ASN A 91 0.96 -17.12 10.70
CA ASN A 91 0.72 -15.70 10.97
C ASN A 91 0.78 -14.83 9.72
N PHE A 92 -0.09 -15.14 8.75
CA PHE A 92 -0.12 -14.44 7.47
C PHE A 92 -1.56 -14.25 6.98
N PHE A 93 -1.77 -13.21 6.17
CA PHE A 93 -3.00 -13.05 5.40
C PHE A 93 -2.89 -13.76 4.05
N ALA A 94 -3.93 -14.50 3.68
CA ALA A 94 -4.12 -14.90 2.29
C ALA A 94 -4.38 -13.66 1.40
N ASP A 95 -4.19 -13.80 0.10
CA ASP A 95 -4.68 -12.82 -0.88
C ASP A 95 -6.12 -12.44 -0.54
N TRP A 96 -6.39 -11.13 -0.44
CA TRP A 96 -7.76 -10.67 -0.25
C TRP A 96 -8.59 -11.10 -1.46
N LEU A 97 -9.87 -11.40 -1.23
CA LEU A 97 -10.83 -11.80 -2.26
C LEU A 97 -11.94 -10.77 -2.35
N THR A 98 -12.42 -10.50 -3.57
CA THR A 98 -13.69 -9.77 -3.74
C THR A 98 -14.79 -10.53 -3.00
N ALA A 99 -15.68 -9.82 -2.31
CA ALA A 99 -16.72 -10.47 -1.53
C ALA A 99 -17.93 -10.87 -2.39
N GLY A 100 -18.12 -10.25 -3.57
CA GLY A 100 -19.15 -10.57 -4.55
C GLY A 100 -20.56 -10.59 -3.93
N LYS A 101 -21.02 -11.79 -3.54
CA LYS A 101 -22.26 -12.03 -2.80
C LYS A 101 -22.06 -12.04 -1.27
N GLY A 102 -21.16 -11.20 -0.76
CA GLY A 102 -20.86 -11.03 0.66
C GLY A 102 -20.16 -12.21 1.33
N GLY A 103 -19.40 -13.06 0.61
CA GLY A 103 -18.78 -14.20 1.28
C GLY A 103 -17.73 -14.96 0.50
N VAL A 104 -17.00 -15.79 1.24
CA VAL A 104 -15.92 -16.66 0.77
C VAL A 104 -16.19 -18.09 1.26
N LYS A 105 -16.15 -19.04 0.34
CA LYS A 105 -16.21 -20.48 0.62
C LYS A 105 -14.80 -21.01 0.87
N ILE A 106 -14.68 -21.89 1.85
CA ILE A 106 -13.43 -22.56 2.21
C ILE A 106 -13.60 -24.04 1.91
N THR A 107 -12.78 -24.57 1.01
CA THR A 107 -12.81 -25.99 0.65
C THR A 107 -11.43 -26.59 0.71
N TYR A 108 -11.34 -27.82 1.19
CA TYR A 108 -10.14 -28.62 1.14
C TYR A 108 -10.42 -29.88 0.33
N ASP A 109 -9.57 -30.17 -0.65
CA ASP A 109 -9.54 -31.41 -1.40
C ASP A 109 -8.19 -32.10 -1.15
N GLY A 110 -8.19 -33.38 -0.82
CA GLY A 110 -6.97 -34.08 -0.44
C GLY A 110 -7.23 -35.31 0.41
N PRO A 111 -6.16 -36.06 0.74
CA PRO A 111 -6.31 -37.21 1.63
C PRO A 111 -6.85 -36.78 2.98
N ASP A 112 -7.74 -37.59 3.54
CA ASP A 112 -8.08 -37.52 4.97
C ASP A 112 -6.78 -37.64 5.75
N PHE A 113 -6.45 -36.61 6.52
CA PHE A 113 -5.27 -36.67 7.35
C PHE A 113 -5.61 -37.56 8.55
N LYS A 114 -5.06 -38.78 8.56
CA LYS A 114 -5.17 -39.69 9.71
C LYS A 114 -3.89 -39.57 10.54
N PRO A 115 -3.97 -39.26 11.84
CA PRO A 115 -2.83 -39.42 12.73
C PRO A 115 -2.28 -40.84 12.59
N ALA A 116 -0.95 -40.99 12.63
CA ALA A 116 -0.35 -42.32 12.76
C ALA A 116 -0.90 -42.99 14.03
N ALA A 117 -1.41 -44.22 13.90
CA ALA A 117 -1.96 -44.95 15.04
C ALA A 117 -0.89 -45.12 16.13
N GLY A 118 -1.11 -44.53 17.30
CA GLY A 118 -0.21 -44.60 18.45
C GLY A 118 0.64 -43.35 18.74
N ALA A 119 0.44 -42.24 18.03
CA ALA A 119 1.00 -40.96 18.42
C ALA A 119 0.13 -40.31 19.51
N ASP A 120 0.67 -40.16 20.72
CA ASP A 120 0.06 -39.35 21.80
C ASP A 120 0.02 -37.84 21.43
N ASP A 121 0.70 -37.47 20.34
CA ASP A 121 0.67 -36.15 19.72
C ASP A 121 -0.55 -36.02 18.80
N LYS A 122 -1.52 -35.20 19.19
CA LYS A 122 -2.52 -34.69 18.25
C LYS A 122 -1.77 -34.08 17.05
N PRO A 123 -2.02 -34.52 15.82
CA PRO A 123 -1.32 -33.98 14.68
C PRO A 123 -1.63 -32.48 14.53
N ALA A 124 -0.64 -31.74 14.05
CA ALA A 124 -0.83 -30.32 13.76
C ALA A 124 -1.97 -30.16 12.75
N PRO A 125 -2.89 -29.18 12.95
CA PRO A 125 -3.99 -28.98 12.03
C PRO A 125 -3.49 -28.56 10.64
N ILE A 126 -4.25 -28.95 9.61
CA ILE A 126 -4.03 -28.53 8.22
C ILE A 126 -4.09 -27.01 8.14
N PHE A 127 -5.01 -26.38 8.87
CA PHE A 127 -4.98 -24.94 9.06
C PHE A 127 -5.68 -24.51 10.35
N THR A 128 -5.32 -23.32 10.84
CA THR A 128 -6.08 -22.55 11.82
C THR A 128 -6.27 -21.14 11.28
N ILE A 129 -7.53 -20.76 11.09
CA ILE A 129 -7.97 -19.39 10.87
C ILE A 129 -8.45 -18.88 12.23
N ASP A 130 -8.00 -17.69 12.61
CA ASP A 130 -8.34 -17.00 13.86
C ASP A 130 -9.19 -15.75 13.61
N LYS A 131 -9.04 -15.13 12.43
CA LYS A 131 -9.81 -13.96 12.02
C LYS A 131 -9.90 -13.81 10.49
N TYR A 132 -10.82 -12.98 10.07
CA TYR A 132 -10.82 -12.40 8.73
C TYR A 132 -11.03 -10.89 8.82
N MET A 133 -10.65 -10.18 7.78
CA MET A 133 -10.86 -8.75 7.64
C MET A 133 -12.09 -8.54 6.78
N ALA A 134 -13.12 -7.93 7.37
CA ALA A 134 -14.35 -7.57 6.69
C ALA A 134 -14.15 -6.23 6.00
N GLY A 135 -14.08 -6.24 4.66
CA GLY A 135 -14.00 -5.01 3.87
C GLY A 135 -15.23 -4.14 4.07
N LYS A 136 -15.01 -2.85 4.27
CA LYS A 136 -16.07 -1.83 4.40
C LYS A 136 -15.73 -0.63 3.53
N LYS A 137 -16.73 0.19 3.23
CA LYS A 137 -16.48 1.54 2.71
C LYS A 137 -15.88 2.36 3.85
N GLY A 138 -14.58 2.61 3.79
CA GLY A 138 -13.87 3.39 4.81
C GLY A 138 -14.42 4.82 4.90
N ALA A 139 -14.31 5.44 6.07
CA ALA A 139 -14.55 6.87 6.19
C ALA A 139 -13.52 7.61 5.33
N VAL A 140 -13.99 8.47 4.43
CA VAL A 140 -13.11 9.34 3.66
C VAL A 140 -12.52 10.36 4.62
N LEU A 141 -11.22 10.26 4.92
CA LEU A 141 -10.48 11.39 5.45
C LEU A 141 -10.30 12.36 4.30
N GLU A 142 -11.17 13.37 4.24
CA GLU A 142 -11.19 14.36 3.16
C GLU A 142 -9.91 15.21 3.22
N SER A 143 -9.05 15.07 2.22
CA SER A 143 -7.97 16.02 1.88
C SER A 143 -8.18 16.57 0.47
N LEU A 144 -9.46 16.71 0.13
CA LEU A 144 -9.95 17.29 -1.10
C LEU A 144 -9.84 18.82 -0.99
N CYS A 145 -9.37 19.46 -2.05
CA CYS A 145 -9.26 20.92 -2.10
C CYS A 145 -10.60 21.57 -2.49
N GLY A 146 -11.64 20.77 -2.73
CA GLY A 146 -12.98 21.14 -3.18
C GLY A 146 -13.71 19.89 -3.68
N ASP A 147 -14.47 20.00 -4.77
CA ASP A 147 -15.00 18.81 -5.44
C ASP A 147 -13.85 17.93 -5.94
N ASP A 148 -13.93 16.60 -5.79
CA ASP A 148 -12.89 15.70 -6.29
C ASP A 148 -12.68 15.84 -7.80
N LYS A 149 -11.54 16.43 -8.19
CA LYS A 149 -11.07 16.58 -9.58
C LYS A 149 -10.13 15.45 -10.00
N SER A 150 -9.74 14.56 -9.08
CA SER A 150 -9.03 13.33 -9.46
C SER A 150 -9.95 12.49 -10.34
N LYS A 151 -9.41 11.76 -11.30
CA LYS A 151 -10.19 10.86 -12.16
C LYS A 151 -9.55 9.48 -12.26
N PRO A 152 -10.35 8.42 -12.53
CA PRO A 152 -9.82 7.11 -12.84
C PRO A 152 -8.75 7.15 -13.92
N ALA A 153 -7.69 6.35 -13.78
CA ALA A 153 -6.61 6.27 -14.77
C ALA A 153 -7.10 6.04 -16.22
N PRO A 154 -8.12 5.19 -16.50
CA PRO A 154 -8.67 5.01 -17.84
C PRO A 154 -9.21 6.29 -18.50
N CYS A 155 -9.64 7.29 -17.72
CA CYS A 155 -10.09 8.58 -18.25
C CYS A 155 -8.98 9.35 -18.98
N TYR A 156 -7.73 9.01 -18.70
CA TYR A 156 -6.54 9.66 -19.21
C TYR A 156 -5.77 8.83 -20.24
N ALA A 157 -6.30 7.66 -20.63
CA ALA A 157 -5.62 6.73 -21.53
C ALA A 157 -5.21 7.38 -22.87
N THR A 158 -6.06 8.26 -23.41
CA THR A 158 -5.81 8.95 -24.69
C THR A 158 -5.13 10.30 -24.51
N SER A 159 -5.53 11.10 -23.51
CA SER A 159 -5.03 12.47 -23.32
C SER A 159 -3.67 12.52 -22.63
N GLU A 160 -3.32 11.53 -21.81
CA GLU A 160 -2.10 11.51 -21.00
C GLU A 160 -1.38 10.14 -21.08
N PRO A 161 -0.97 9.69 -22.27
CA PRO A 161 -0.39 8.36 -22.46
C PRO A 161 0.91 8.15 -21.66
N ALA A 162 1.71 9.20 -21.47
CA ALA A 162 2.91 9.14 -20.64
C ALA A 162 2.58 8.85 -19.17
N LYS A 163 1.60 9.55 -18.58
CA LYS A 163 1.15 9.32 -17.20
C LYS A 163 0.52 7.94 -17.03
N THR A 164 -0.24 7.49 -18.02
CA THR A 164 -0.82 6.13 -18.02
C THR A 164 0.27 5.05 -18.06
N LYS A 165 1.33 5.24 -18.86
CA LYS A 165 2.48 4.32 -18.89
C LYS A 165 3.20 4.27 -17.54
N THR A 166 3.50 5.44 -16.96
CA THR A 166 4.15 5.60 -15.65
C THR A 166 3.28 5.01 -14.53
N GLY A 167 1.96 5.22 -14.61
CA GLY A 167 0.98 4.70 -13.66
C GLY A 167 1.01 3.17 -13.52
N LYS A 168 1.48 2.42 -14.51
CA LYS A 168 1.57 0.95 -14.42
C LYS A 168 2.47 0.47 -13.28
N ALA A 169 3.48 1.25 -12.91
CA ALA A 169 4.41 0.95 -11.82
C ALA A 169 3.84 1.30 -10.42
N VAL A 170 2.68 1.96 -10.36
CA VAL A 170 2.02 2.35 -9.12
C VAL A 170 1.12 1.22 -8.62
N ALA A 171 1.32 0.85 -7.36
CA ALA A 171 0.69 -0.25 -6.68
C ALA A 171 -0.30 0.24 -5.60
N ARG A 172 -1.42 -0.48 -5.50
CA ARG A 172 -2.28 -0.45 -4.31
C ARG A 172 -1.65 -1.36 -3.26
N LEU A 173 -1.45 -0.84 -2.05
CA LEU A 173 -0.93 -1.60 -0.92
C LEU A 173 -2.08 -1.94 0.02
N PHE A 174 -2.08 -3.16 0.55
CA PHE A 174 -2.97 -3.55 1.64
C PHE A 174 -2.16 -4.10 2.81
N ILE A 175 -2.12 -3.33 3.89
CA ILE A 175 -1.16 -3.52 4.97
C ILE A 175 -1.90 -4.05 6.19
N GLY A 176 -1.39 -5.14 6.76
CA GLY A 176 -1.99 -5.81 7.92
C GLY A 176 -3.41 -6.32 7.69
N GLY A 177 -3.86 -6.37 6.44
CA GLY A 177 -5.25 -6.69 6.10
C GLY A 177 -6.25 -5.60 6.49
N GLU A 178 -5.82 -4.37 6.77
CA GLU A 178 -6.68 -3.38 7.43
C GLU A 178 -6.77 -2.03 6.71
N TYR A 179 -5.63 -1.46 6.32
CA TYR A 179 -5.59 -0.13 5.72
C TYR A 179 -4.88 -0.11 4.37
N PRO A 180 -5.31 0.76 3.45
CA PRO A 180 -4.68 0.93 2.16
C PRO A 180 -3.61 2.02 2.22
N CYS A 181 -2.57 1.84 1.41
CA CYS A 181 -1.65 2.90 1.02
C CYS A 181 -1.35 2.77 -0.48
N THR A 182 -0.56 3.70 -1.00
CA THR A 182 0.01 3.62 -2.33
C THR A 182 1.52 3.38 -2.24
N GLY A 183 2.04 2.61 -3.18
CA GLY A 183 3.47 2.46 -3.38
C GLY A 183 3.80 2.43 -4.86
N TRP A 184 5.08 2.43 -5.21
CA TRP A 184 5.49 2.40 -6.61
C TRP A 184 6.84 1.74 -6.82
N LEU A 185 6.95 0.98 -7.91
CA LEU A 185 8.20 0.30 -8.29
C LEU A 185 9.28 1.33 -8.62
N VAL A 186 10.43 1.21 -7.99
CA VAL A 186 11.58 2.11 -8.15
C VAL A 186 12.81 1.34 -8.62
N GLY A 187 13.38 1.78 -9.74
CA GLY A 187 14.50 1.09 -10.37
C GLY A 187 14.19 -0.33 -10.85
N SER A 188 15.21 -1.03 -11.34
CA SER A 188 15.06 -2.28 -12.09
C SER A 188 15.13 -3.55 -11.24
N GLU A 189 15.23 -3.44 -9.92
CA GLU A 189 15.57 -4.57 -9.02
C GLU A 189 14.42 -5.07 -8.16
N GLY A 190 13.18 -4.67 -8.48
CA GLY A 190 11.98 -5.08 -7.74
C GLY A 190 11.84 -4.42 -6.38
N HIS A 191 12.34 -3.18 -6.26
CA HIS A 191 12.12 -2.35 -5.08
C HIS A 191 10.87 -1.50 -5.22
N LEU A 192 10.29 -1.14 -4.08
CA LEU A 192 9.11 -0.29 -4.00
C LEU A 192 9.33 0.80 -2.93
N LEU A 193 8.90 2.02 -3.24
CA LEU A 193 8.84 3.13 -2.29
C LEU A 193 7.39 3.38 -1.84
N THR A 194 7.23 3.72 -0.56
CA THR A 194 5.99 4.20 0.07
C THR A 194 6.36 5.05 1.30
N ASN A 195 5.40 5.49 2.11
CA ASN A 195 5.68 6.24 3.34
C ASN A 195 6.10 5.34 4.51
N ASN A 196 6.84 5.92 5.47
CA ASN A 196 7.17 5.24 6.74
C ASN A 196 5.91 4.96 7.55
N HIS A 197 4.97 5.91 7.60
CA HIS A 197 3.72 5.68 8.33
C HIS A 197 2.83 4.58 7.71
N CYS A 198 3.09 4.18 6.46
CA CYS A 198 2.46 3.00 5.85
C CYS A 198 3.17 1.71 6.30
N ILE A 199 4.49 1.61 6.05
CA ILE A 199 5.32 0.46 6.43
C ILE A 199 6.44 0.95 7.35
N GLY A 200 6.16 1.01 8.65
CA GLY A 200 7.06 1.62 9.63
C GLY A 200 8.10 0.66 10.22
N SER A 201 7.95 -0.65 10.00
CA SER A 201 8.80 -1.66 10.60
C SER A 201 8.95 -2.92 9.74
N ALA A 202 9.98 -3.71 10.04
CA ALA A 202 10.17 -5.03 9.44
C ALA A 202 9.04 -6.01 9.79
N ASP A 203 8.33 -5.82 10.91
CA ASP A 203 7.17 -6.65 11.23
C ASP A 203 5.95 -6.28 10.39
N ALA A 204 5.70 -4.99 10.15
CA ALA A 204 4.66 -4.55 9.22
C ALA A 204 4.92 -5.09 7.80
N ALA A 205 6.19 -5.13 7.38
CA ALA A 205 6.63 -5.64 6.07
C ALA A 205 6.29 -7.13 5.82
N LYS A 206 6.03 -7.93 6.87
CA LYS A 206 5.65 -9.35 6.74
C LYS A 206 4.21 -9.56 6.26
N ASN A 207 3.37 -8.52 6.32
CA ASN A 207 1.95 -8.60 5.95
C ASN A 207 1.56 -7.40 5.09
N VAL A 208 2.11 -7.36 3.87
CA VAL A 208 1.84 -6.31 2.88
C VAL A 208 1.49 -6.96 1.55
N GLN A 209 0.24 -6.84 1.14
CA GLN A 209 -0.15 -7.24 -0.21
C GLN A 209 0.12 -6.08 -1.17
N VAL A 210 0.95 -6.34 -2.17
CA VAL A 210 1.32 -5.37 -3.21
C VAL A 210 0.58 -5.72 -4.47
N GLU A 211 -0.34 -4.86 -4.91
CA GLU A 211 -1.20 -5.10 -6.05
C GLU A 211 -0.91 -4.11 -7.18
N LEU A 212 -0.51 -4.63 -8.34
CA LEU A 212 -0.23 -3.84 -9.53
C LEU A 212 -1.31 -4.01 -10.59
N GLY A 213 -1.66 -2.92 -11.26
CA GLY A 213 -2.70 -2.91 -12.29
C GLY A 213 -4.14 -2.93 -11.75
N ALA A 214 -4.35 -2.46 -10.51
CA ALA A 214 -5.67 -2.24 -9.94
C ALA A 214 -6.37 -1.05 -10.62
N GLU A 215 -6.97 -1.27 -11.79
CA GLU A 215 -7.61 -0.28 -12.65
C GLU A 215 -8.84 -0.89 -13.31
N CYS A 216 -9.94 -0.14 -13.38
CA CYS A 216 -11.10 -0.59 -14.13
C CYS A 216 -10.85 -0.46 -15.64
N ALA A 217 -11.67 -1.14 -16.45
CA ALA A 217 -11.50 -1.13 -17.90
C ALA A 217 -11.86 0.22 -18.53
N THR A 218 -12.81 0.97 -17.96
CA THR A 218 -13.33 2.21 -18.52
C THR A 218 -13.39 3.33 -17.48
N CYS A 219 -13.43 4.57 -17.99
CA CYS A 219 -13.49 5.79 -17.16
C CYS A 219 -14.77 5.87 -16.32
N ASP A 220 -15.90 5.46 -16.89
CA ASP A 220 -17.23 5.58 -16.28
C ASP A 220 -17.67 4.31 -15.55
N ASP A 221 -16.77 3.33 -15.35
CA ASP A 221 -17.06 2.13 -14.58
C ASP A 221 -17.44 2.52 -13.14
N PRO A 222 -18.63 2.14 -12.63
CA PRO A 222 -19.05 2.50 -11.27
C PRO A 222 -18.13 1.95 -10.18
N LEU A 223 -17.37 0.88 -10.46
CA LEU A 223 -16.43 0.30 -9.51
C LEU A 223 -15.19 1.18 -9.26
N ASN A 224 -14.98 2.23 -10.06
CA ASN A 224 -13.88 3.19 -9.89
C ASN A 224 -13.91 3.97 -8.56
N GLN A 225 -14.99 3.87 -7.78
CA GLN A 225 -15.13 4.48 -6.45
C GLN A 225 -15.47 3.46 -5.36
N GLU A 226 -15.16 2.19 -5.61
CA GLU A 226 -15.38 1.10 -4.66
C GLU A 226 -14.02 0.53 -4.19
N PRO A 227 -13.76 0.48 -2.86
CA PRO A 227 -12.49 -0.03 -2.34
C PRO A 227 -12.25 -1.48 -2.73
N PHE A 228 -11.03 -1.80 -3.15
CA PHE A 228 -10.62 -3.16 -3.53
C PHE A 228 -11.41 -3.79 -4.69
N GLU A 229 -12.08 -2.96 -5.49
CA GLU A 229 -12.61 -3.39 -6.78
C GLU A 229 -11.58 -3.23 -7.90
N CYS A 230 -11.95 -3.74 -9.09
CA CYS A 230 -11.10 -3.79 -10.29
C CYS A 230 -9.71 -4.36 -9.98
N LYS A 231 -9.73 -5.56 -9.38
CA LYS A 231 -8.57 -6.29 -8.87
C LYS A 231 -7.50 -6.46 -9.95
N GLY A 232 -6.30 -6.01 -9.63
CA GLY A 232 -5.08 -6.22 -10.39
C GLY A 232 -4.39 -7.54 -10.01
N THR A 233 -3.08 -7.60 -10.23
CA THR A 233 -2.27 -8.74 -9.79
C THR A 233 -1.62 -8.45 -8.45
N ILE A 234 -1.93 -9.25 -7.43
CA ILE A 234 -1.16 -9.25 -6.18
C ILE A 234 0.19 -9.91 -6.48
N VAL A 235 1.24 -9.11 -6.54
CA VAL A 235 2.59 -9.53 -6.94
C VAL A 235 3.43 -10.03 -5.77
N ALA A 236 3.11 -9.61 -4.55
CA ALA A 236 3.76 -10.02 -3.31
C ALA A 236 2.75 -9.94 -2.14
N THR A 237 2.93 -10.77 -1.12
CA THR A 237 2.13 -10.76 0.14
C THR A 237 2.96 -10.36 1.37
N ASP A 238 4.27 -10.24 1.17
CA ASP A 238 5.28 -9.78 2.11
C ASP A 238 6.41 -9.10 1.34
N VAL A 239 7.18 -8.28 2.04
CA VAL A 239 8.30 -7.53 1.46
C VAL A 239 9.49 -7.55 2.41
N ALA A 240 10.70 -7.54 1.87
CA ALA A 240 11.90 -7.33 2.67
C ALA A 240 12.06 -5.84 2.98
N PHE A 241 12.20 -5.52 4.26
CA PHE A 241 12.44 -4.15 4.73
C PHE A 241 13.88 -3.73 4.43
N VAL A 242 14.09 -2.68 3.61
CA VAL A 242 15.43 -2.27 3.16
C VAL A 242 15.92 -1.04 3.90
N ALA A 243 15.17 0.06 3.82
CA ALA A 243 15.53 1.32 4.46
C ALA A 243 14.29 2.13 4.81
N THR A 244 14.36 2.92 5.88
CA THR A 244 13.28 3.84 6.27
C THR A 244 13.85 5.07 6.96
N ASP A 245 13.12 6.17 6.93
CA ASP A 245 13.39 7.35 7.74
C ASP A 245 12.08 7.98 8.17
N VAL A 246 11.92 8.21 9.48
CA VAL A 246 10.70 8.79 10.06
C VAL A 246 10.59 10.29 9.75
N GLY A 247 11.71 11.02 9.71
CA GLY A 247 11.73 12.47 9.45
C GLY A 247 11.62 12.83 7.96
N ALA A 248 11.88 11.87 7.08
CA ALA A 248 11.61 11.96 5.65
C ALA A 248 10.44 11.06 5.21
N ASP A 249 9.65 10.55 6.16
CA ASP A 249 8.48 9.68 5.99
C ASP A 249 8.50 8.79 4.75
N PHE A 250 9.55 8.00 4.59
CA PHE A 250 9.65 7.05 3.48
C PHE A 250 10.11 5.68 3.97
N THR A 251 9.68 4.65 3.25
CA THR A 251 10.22 3.30 3.37
C THR A 251 10.51 2.75 1.99
N LEU A 252 11.72 2.24 1.81
CA LEU A 252 12.14 1.40 0.70
C LEU A 252 12.01 -0.07 1.13
N VAL A 253 11.31 -0.85 0.31
CA VAL A 253 11.19 -2.30 0.49
C VAL A 253 11.58 -3.02 -0.80
N LYS A 254 11.91 -4.31 -0.69
CA LYS A 254 12.10 -5.20 -1.83
C LYS A 254 10.99 -6.25 -1.85
N LEU A 255 10.37 -6.45 -3.01
CA LEU A 255 9.24 -7.36 -3.13
C LEU A 255 9.70 -8.83 -3.04
N ASN A 256 9.08 -9.61 -2.15
CA ASN A 256 9.18 -11.06 -2.18
C ASN A 256 8.15 -11.59 -3.19
N LEU A 257 8.55 -11.62 -4.46
CA LEU A 257 7.64 -11.92 -5.56
C LEU A 257 7.03 -13.31 -5.44
N LYS A 258 5.71 -13.38 -5.68
CA LYS A 258 5.03 -14.66 -5.88
C LYS A 258 5.61 -15.37 -7.11
N ALA A 259 5.54 -16.70 -7.10
CA ALA A 259 6.02 -17.50 -8.22
C ALA A 259 5.39 -17.06 -9.55
N ASN A 260 6.20 -17.01 -10.61
CA ASN A 260 5.81 -16.63 -11.97
C ASN A 260 5.33 -15.18 -12.16
N VAL A 261 5.59 -14.29 -11.20
CA VAL A 261 5.37 -12.86 -11.38
C VAL A 261 6.54 -12.23 -12.12
N ASP A 262 6.25 -11.58 -13.25
CA ASP A 262 7.17 -10.72 -13.98
C ASP A 262 6.76 -9.24 -13.82
N LEU A 263 7.69 -8.43 -13.30
CA LEU A 263 7.48 -7.00 -13.11
C LEU A 263 7.71 -6.17 -14.39
N ALA A 264 8.36 -6.73 -15.42
CA ALA A 264 8.74 -5.97 -16.62
C ALA A 264 7.55 -5.32 -17.33
N LYS A 265 6.36 -5.96 -17.30
CA LYS A 265 5.13 -5.43 -17.88
C LYS A 265 4.60 -4.16 -17.18
N TYR A 266 5.00 -3.91 -15.94
CA TYR A 266 4.64 -2.72 -15.17
C TYR A 266 5.67 -1.60 -15.28
N GLY A 267 6.91 -1.94 -15.63
CA GLY A 267 8.02 -0.99 -15.64
C GLY A 267 8.42 -0.55 -14.22
N TYR A 268 9.11 0.57 -14.14
CA TYR A 268 9.52 1.20 -12.88
C TYR A 268 9.62 2.71 -13.08
N LEU A 269 9.63 3.45 -11.97
CA LEU A 269 9.84 4.88 -11.97
C LEU A 269 11.27 5.23 -11.56
N GLN A 270 11.68 6.43 -11.95
CA GLN A 270 12.98 7.00 -11.61
C GLN A 270 12.80 8.30 -10.84
N MET A 271 13.64 8.49 -9.82
CA MET A 271 13.68 9.69 -8.99
C MET A 271 14.57 10.74 -9.63
N ARG A 272 14.13 12.00 -9.59
CA ARG A 272 14.94 13.14 -10.03
C ARG A 272 15.70 13.75 -8.85
N PRO A 273 17.04 13.67 -8.81
CA PRO A 273 17.84 14.11 -7.65
C PRO A 273 17.71 15.60 -7.31
N ASP A 274 17.31 16.44 -8.27
CA ASP A 274 17.07 17.86 -8.06
C ASP A 274 15.84 18.16 -7.18
N GLY A 275 14.96 17.17 -6.95
CA GLY A 275 13.73 17.39 -6.20
C GLY A 275 12.64 18.17 -6.96
N PRO A 276 11.59 18.60 -6.24
CA PRO A 276 10.49 19.40 -6.80
C PRO A 276 10.91 20.86 -6.97
N LYS A 277 10.44 21.51 -8.05
CA LYS A 277 10.75 22.93 -8.35
C LYS A 277 9.49 23.79 -8.22
N LEU A 278 9.61 25.01 -7.70
CA LEU A 278 8.48 25.93 -7.57
C LEU A 278 7.81 26.16 -8.95
N ASN A 279 6.47 26.15 -8.99
CA ASN A 279 5.64 26.29 -10.19
C ASN A 279 5.79 25.15 -11.21
N GLU A 280 6.49 24.06 -10.88
CA GLU A 280 6.54 22.89 -11.75
C GLU A 280 5.20 22.19 -11.77
N GLU A 281 4.72 21.87 -12.98
CA GLU A 281 3.52 21.06 -13.16
C GLU A 281 3.77 19.61 -12.71
N ILE A 282 2.84 19.12 -11.90
CA ILE A 282 2.91 17.80 -11.28
C ILE A 282 1.61 17.03 -11.44
N ALA A 283 1.69 15.72 -11.27
CA ALA A 283 0.54 14.85 -11.09
C ALA A 283 0.78 13.87 -9.95
N ILE A 284 -0.29 13.45 -9.29
CA ILE A 284 -0.26 12.44 -8.24
C ILE A 284 -0.98 11.21 -8.78
N LEU A 285 -0.31 10.06 -8.74
CA LEU A 285 -0.87 8.79 -9.21
C LEU A 285 -1.03 7.88 -8.00
N GLY A 286 -2.24 7.40 -7.71
CA GLY A 286 -2.42 6.59 -6.51
C GLY A 286 -3.78 5.93 -6.35
N HIS A 287 -4.01 5.43 -5.14
CA HIS A 287 -5.18 4.65 -4.77
C HIS A 287 -5.91 5.28 -3.56
N PRO A 288 -6.54 6.47 -3.73
CA PRO A 288 -7.41 7.05 -2.69
C PRO A 288 -8.45 6.03 -2.24
N ALA A 289 -8.73 5.97 -0.94
CA ALA A 289 -9.71 5.08 -0.33
C ALA A 289 -9.53 3.57 -0.63
N GLY A 290 -8.36 3.15 -1.15
CA GLY A 290 -8.17 1.80 -1.69
C GLY A 290 -8.93 1.55 -3.00
N TRP A 291 -9.40 2.59 -3.68
CA TRP A 291 -10.07 2.53 -4.98
C TRP A 291 -9.13 2.06 -6.10
N PRO A 292 -9.68 1.68 -7.27
CA PRO A 292 -8.91 1.58 -8.50
C PRO A 292 -8.13 2.86 -8.77
N LYS A 293 -7.03 2.76 -9.52
CA LYS A 293 -6.05 3.84 -9.67
C LYS A 293 -6.69 5.14 -10.16
N ARG A 294 -6.34 6.24 -9.53
CA ARG A 294 -6.75 7.59 -9.92
C ARG A 294 -5.55 8.50 -10.11
N PHE A 295 -5.70 9.44 -11.03
CA PHE A 295 -4.73 10.49 -11.26
C PHE A 295 -5.33 11.84 -10.85
N ALA A 296 -4.63 12.55 -9.97
CA ALA A 296 -4.88 13.96 -9.70
C ALA A 296 -3.93 14.78 -10.58
N ILE A 297 -4.47 15.42 -11.62
CA ILE A 297 -3.70 16.17 -12.64
C ILE A 297 -4.12 17.63 -12.66
N VAL A 298 -5.39 17.91 -12.37
CA VAL A 298 -6.01 19.23 -12.51
C VAL A 298 -6.51 19.69 -11.15
N GLY A 299 -6.21 20.93 -10.78
CA GLY A 299 -6.70 21.55 -9.55
C GLY A 299 -8.10 22.14 -9.69
N GLN A 300 -8.62 22.72 -8.62
CA GLN A 300 -9.98 23.28 -8.57
C GLN A 300 -10.24 24.38 -9.61
N ASN A 301 -9.20 25.10 -10.02
CA ASN A 301 -9.25 26.15 -11.03
C ASN A 301 -9.27 25.62 -12.49
N GLY A 302 -9.31 24.30 -12.70
CA GLY A 302 -9.29 23.68 -14.03
C GLY A 302 -7.93 23.70 -14.73
N LYS A 303 -6.86 24.12 -14.05
CA LYS A 303 -5.48 24.14 -14.58
C LYS A 303 -4.66 22.96 -14.06
N PRO A 304 -3.56 22.59 -14.72
CA PRO A 304 -2.61 21.61 -14.20
C PRO A 304 -2.19 21.95 -12.76
N GLY A 305 -2.10 20.93 -11.91
CA GLY A 305 -1.55 21.08 -10.56
C GLY A 305 -0.07 21.46 -10.63
N VAL A 306 0.37 22.29 -9.68
CA VAL A 306 1.75 22.75 -9.60
C VAL A 306 2.28 22.65 -8.17
N VAL A 307 3.60 22.63 -8.03
CA VAL A 307 4.26 22.89 -6.74
C VAL A 307 4.04 24.36 -6.35
N THR A 308 3.31 24.60 -5.27
CA THR A 308 2.97 25.95 -4.77
C THR A 308 3.99 26.48 -3.77
N ASN A 309 4.65 25.59 -3.04
CA ASN A 309 5.63 25.94 -2.01
C ASN A 309 6.80 24.96 -2.05
N THR A 310 8.03 25.45 -1.86
CA THR A 310 9.22 24.59 -1.78
C THR A 310 9.57 24.18 -0.35
N SER A 311 8.91 24.75 0.65
CA SER A 311 9.08 24.44 2.08
C SER A 311 7.81 24.84 2.83
N ILE A 312 7.15 23.87 3.46
CA ILE A 312 6.02 24.04 4.37
C ILE A 312 6.22 23.13 5.59
N GLU A 313 5.68 23.56 6.72
CA GLU A 313 5.52 22.72 7.91
C GLU A 313 4.11 22.12 7.88
N SER A 314 4.03 20.79 7.79
CA SER A 314 2.78 20.03 7.68
C SER A 314 2.89 18.76 8.53
N CYS A 315 2.97 17.57 7.93
CA CYS A 315 3.18 16.33 8.68
C CYS A 315 4.65 16.11 9.05
N GLN A 316 5.55 16.82 8.37
CA GLN A 316 6.98 16.93 8.66
C GLN A 316 7.41 18.41 8.64
N PRO A 317 8.55 18.76 9.26
CA PRO A 317 9.02 20.15 9.34
C PRO A 317 9.39 20.81 8.00
N ASP A 318 9.62 20.02 6.93
CA ASP A 318 10.02 20.58 5.63
C ASP A 318 9.55 19.69 4.46
N GLU A 319 8.34 19.97 3.99
CA GLU A 319 7.69 19.37 2.82
C GLU A 319 7.57 20.39 1.67
N PHE A 320 7.27 19.93 0.46
CA PHE A 320 6.80 20.82 -0.60
C PHE A 320 5.27 20.79 -0.66
N GLY A 321 4.67 21.92 -1.05
CA GLY A 321 3.22 22.10 -1.08
C GLY A 321 2.63 22.03 -2.48
N TYR A 322 1.38 21.58 -2.57
CA TYR A 322 0.56 21.62 -3.79
C TYR A 322 -0.94 21.53 -3.49
N GLU A 323 -1.77 21.87 -4.48
CA GLU A 323 -3.24 21.86 -4.39
C GLU A 323 -3.83 20.90 -5.44
N LEU A 324 -3.71 19.60 -5.17
CA LEU A 324 -4.30 18.52 -5.96
C LEU A 324 -5.05 17.59 -5.03
N ASP A 325 -6.23 17.11 -5.47
CA ASP A 325 -7.10 16.31 -4.62
C ASP A 325 -6.46 14.98 -4.23
N THR A 326 -6.34 14.77 -2.92
CA THR A 326 -5.89 13.52 -2.31
C THR A 326 -6.84 13.14 -1.19
N GLN A 327 -6.76 11.88 -0.77
CA GLN A 327 -7.57 11.30 0.29
C GLN A 327 -6.74 10.20 0.96
N GLY A 328 -7.16 9.73 2.13
CA GLY A 328 -6.56 8.55 2.77
C GLY A 328 -6.32 7.41 1.78
N GLY A 329 -5.18 6.73 1.87
CA GLY A 329 -4.73 5.75 0.87
C GLY A 329 -3.81 6.32 -0.22
N ASN A 330 -3.77 7.64 -0.43
CA ASN A 330 -2.73 8.27 -1.26
C ASN A 330 -1.36 8.34 -0.59
N SER A 331 -1.27 8.06 0.72
CA SER A 331 0.02 7.96 1.41
C SER A 331 0.97 7.06 0.62
N GLY A 332 2.11 7.61 0.22
CA GLY A 332 3.16 6.94 -0.54
C GLY A 332 3.03 7.08 -2.06
N SER A 333 1.99 7.75 -2.55
CA SER A 333 1.80 8.03 -3.99
C SER A 333 2.99 8.82 -4.55
N PRO A 334 3.54 8.45 -5.71
CA PRO A 334 4.54 9.26 -6.37
C PRO A 334 3.91 10.57 -6.87
N VAL A 335 4.59 11.67 -6.58
CA VAL A 335 4.36 12.96 -7.23
C VAL A 335 5.31 13.05 -8.42
N ILE A 336 4.76 13.05 -9.63
CA ILE A 336 5.52 13.01 -10.88
C ILE A 336 5.55 14.38 -11.55
N SER A 337 6.69 14.73 -12.15
CA SER A 337 6.81 15.87 -13.06
C SER A 337 6.08 15.56 -14.37
N THR A 338 5.19 16.46 -14.81
CA THR A 338 4.46 16.28 -16.09
C THR A 338 5.37 16.40 -17.30
N LYS A 339 6.53 17.05 -17.15
CA LYS A 339 7.49 17.33 -18.23
C LYS A 339 8.31 16.11 -18.64
N ASP A 340 8.75 15.31 -17.67
CA ASP A 340 9.73 14.24 -17.87
C ASP A 340 9.33 12.89 -17.25
N SER A 341 8.14 12.81 -16.61
CA SER A 341 7.63 11.62 -15.93
C SER A 341 8.51 11.09 -14.79
N SER A 342 9.47 11.89 -14.32
CA SER A 342 10.29 11.55 -13.15
C SER A 342 9.54 11.83 -11.85
N VAL A 343 9.86 11.07 -10.81
CA VAL A 343 9.34 11.31 -9.46
C VAL A 343 10.10 12.48 -8.86
N VAL A 344 9.36 13.48 -8.37
CA VAL A 344 9.89 14.68 -7.72
C VAL A 344 9.54 14.72 -6.23
N GLY A 345 8.60 13.88 -5.78
CA GLY A 345 8.26 13.73 -4.37
C GLY A 345 7.37 12.54 -4.09
N ILE A 346 7.07 12.34 -2.81
CA ILE A 346 6.15 11.31 -2.31
C ILE A 346 5.05 12.04 -1.56
N HIS A 347 3.78 11.87 -1.96
CA HIS A 347 2.67 12.41 -1.19
C HIS A 347 2.68 11.76 0.19
N ASN A 348 2.64 12.58 1.23
CA ASN A 348 2.50 12.10 2.59
C ASN A 348 1.35 12.79 3.31
N CYS A 349 1.21 14.10 3.23
CA CYS A 349 0.28 14.83 4.09
C CYS A 349 -0.91 15.42 3.34
N GLY A 350 -2.10 15.28 3.91
CA GLY A 350 -3.28 16.04 3.52
C GLY A 350 -3.34 17.37 4.29
N GLY A 351 -3.61 18.47 3.58
CA GLY A 351 -3.80 19.80 4.16
C GLY A 351 -4.98 20.57 3.55
N CYS A 352 -5.44 20.19 2.36
CA CYS A 352 -6.60 20.81 1.72
C CYS A 352 -7.91 20.57 2.52
N PRO A 353 -8.84 21.55 2.55
CA PRO A 353 -8.77 22.87 1.91
C PRO A 353 -8.11 23.97 2.77
N ASP A 354 -7.78 23.67 4.03
CA ASP A 354 -7.28 24.66 5.00
C ASP A 354 -5.82 25.07 4.77
N GLY A 355 -5.08 24.28 4.00
CA GLY A 355 -3.71 24.53 3.56
C GLY A 355 -3.33 23.66 2.36
N PRO A 356 -2.07 23.74 1.89
CA PRO A 356 -1.61 22.87 0.81
C PRO A 356 -1.48 21.42 1.29
N ASN A 357 -1.71 20.47 0.39
CA ASN A 357 -1.24 19.11 0.58
C ASN A 357 0.30 19.09 0.59
N GLY A 358 0.87 18.20 1.38
CA GLY A 358 2.30 18.08 1.62
C GLY A 358 2.93 16.86 0.95
N GLY A 359 4.16 17.01 0.50
CA GLY A 359 4.96 15.91 -0.02
C GLY A 359 6.40 15.92 0.47
N ILE A 360 6.94 14.73 0.66
CA ILE A 360 8.36 14.51 0.92
C ILE A 360 9.14 14.78 -0.36
N LYS A 361 10.12 15.68 -0.28
CA LYS A 361 10.99 16.03 -1.41
C LYS A 361 11.88 14.84 -1.76
N ILE A 362 11.84 14.37 -3.01
CA ILE A 362 12.53 13.12 -3.39
C ILE A 362 14.05 13.22 -3.25
N ASN A 363 14.63 14.42 -3.37
CA ASN A 363 16.06 14.63 -3.19
C ASN A 363 16.54 14.26 -1.78
N LYS A 364 15.72 14.49 -0.74
CA LYS A 364 16.02 14.04 0.63
C LYS A 364 16.09 12.52 0.73
N VAL A 365 15.12 11.83 0.12
CA VAL A 365 15.06 10.36 0.06
C VAL A 365 16.28 9.81 -0.67
N VAL A 366 16.63 10.39 -1.83
CA VAL A 366 17.83 10.02 -2.59
C VAL A 366 19.10 10.20 -1.77
N ASP A 367 19.26 11.32 -1.06
CA ASP A 367 20.44 11.57 -0.23
C ASP A 367 20.58 10.57 0.92
N ILE A 368 19.46 10.22 1.58
CA ILE A 368 19.43 9.21 2.63
C ILE A 368 19.79 7.83 2.07
N LEU A 369 19.16 7.41 0.96
CA LEU A 369 19.42 6.11 0.33
C LEU A 369 20.87 6.00 -0.18
N LYS A 370 21.46 7.08 -0.70
CA LYS A 370 22.89 7.12 -1.06
C LYS A 370 23.78 6.88 0.15
N LYS A 371 23.52 7.57 1.27
CA LYS A 371 24.30 7.40 2.51
C LYS A 371 24.19 5.98 3.07
N LEU A 372 23.02 5.36 2.90
CA LEU A 372 22.77 3.97 3.30
C LEU A 372 23.23 2.93 2.25
N ASN A 373 23.82 3.36 1.13
CA ASN A 373 24.19 2.51 0.00
C ASN A 373 23.04 1.56 -0.43
N SER A 374 21.82 2.11 -0.46
CA SER A 374 20.57 1.36 -0.66
C SER A 374 19.78 1.84 -1.88
N LEU A 375 20.37 2.68 -2.75
CA LEU A 375 19.73 3.07 -4.00
C LEU A 375 19.60 1.85 -4.92
N PRO A 376 18.38 1.51 -5.38
CA PRO A 376 18.20 0.48 -6.39
C PRO A 376 18.87 0.87 -7.71
N LYS A 377 19.30 -0.12 -8.50
CA LYS A 377 19.80 0.12 -9.85
C LYS A 377 18.74 0.79 -10.73
N ASP A 378 19.17 1.67 -11.63
CA ASP A 378 18.33 2.42 -12.57
C ASP A 378 17.25 3.28 -11.88
N SER A 379 17.38 3.57 -10.58
CA SER A 379 16.39 4.33 -9.82
C SER A 379 16.50 5.85 -9.95
N ILE A 380 17.59 6.37 -10.54
CA ILE A 380 17.82 7.80 -10.74
C ILE A 380 17.73 8.15 -12.22
N VAL A 381 17.08 9.27 -12.53
CA VAL A 381 17.03 9.79 -13.91
C VAL A 381 18.45 10.06 -14.42
N GLY A 382 18.76 9.51 -15.59
CA GLY A 382 20.06 9.72 -16.23
C GLY A 382 21.16 8.75 -15.81
N ASP A 383 20.90 7.85 -14.84
CA ASP A 383 21.72 6.66 -14.66
C ASP A 383 21.56 5.80 -15.92
N LYS A 384 22.50 5.92 -16.85
CA LYS A 384 22.65 4.91 -17.89
C LYS A 384 23.12 3.64 -17.19
N PRO A 385 22.59 2.46 -17.52
CA PRO A 385 23.19 1.22 -17.05
C PRO A 385 24.67 1.25 -17.43
N ALA A 386 25.56 1.03 -16.45
CA ALA A 386 26.98 0.86 -16.72
C ALA A 386 27.11 -0.24 -17.78
N CYS A 387 27.55 0.15 -18.97
CA CYS A 387 27.75 -0.74 -20.11
C CYS A 387 28.70 -1.88 -19.76
#